data_AF-A0A8H7AB59-F1
#
_entry.id   AF-A0A8H7AB59-F1
#
_cell.length_a   1.000
_cell.length_b   1.000
_cell.length_c   1.000
_cell.angle_alpha   90.00
_cell.angle_beta   90.00
_cell.angle_gamma   90.00
#
_symmetry.space_group_name_H-M   'P 1'
#
loop_
_entity.id
_entity.type
_entity.pdbx_description
1 polymer ?
#
loop_
_entity_poly.entity_id
_entity_poly.type
_entity_poly.pdbx_seq_one_letter_code
_entity_poly.pdbx_strand_id
1 'polypeptide(L)'
;MDDEPVVTILLLGNANCGKSTFLSRLASSQPPHRLLPDTAQPIPLTTTLYNRSYRLEFSDTACPHRHYSLLDPDVVVLCYDISDRQSLQDAQHRWRKEV
;
A
#
# COMPACT_ATOMS: atom_id res chain seq x y z
N MET A 1 17.22 -19.09 -14.53
CA MET A 1 17.21 -18.04 -13.50
C MET A 1 15.74 -17.87 -13.19
N ASP A 2 15.31 -18.32 -12.00
CA ASP A 2 13.91 -18.10 -11.61
C ASP A 2 13.72 -16.59 -11.45
N ASP A 3 12.87 -16.00 -12.29
CA ASP A 3 12.46 -14.62 -12.11
C ASP A 3 11.79 -14.49 -10.74
N GLU A 4 12.23 -13.46 -9.99
CA GLU A 4 11.63 -13.14 -8.70
C GLU A 4 10.15 -12.78 -8.92
N PRO A 5 9.19 -13.54 -8.36
CA PRO A 5 7.78 -13.23 -8.50
C PRO A 5 7.48 -11.84 -7.95
N VAL A 6 6.83 -11.02 -8.78
CA VAL A 6 6.37 -9.68 -8.41
C VAL A 6 4.92 -9.79 -7.95
N VAL A 7 4.60 -9.19 -6.81
CA VAL A 7 3.23 -9.11 -6.27
C VAL A 7 2.91 -7.63 -6.04
N THR A 8 1.88 -7.15 -6.73
CA THR A 8 1.41 -5.76 -6.64
C THR A 8 0.37 -5.61 -5.52
N ILE A 9 0.60 -4.67 -4.62
CA ILE A 9 -0.21 -4.46 -3.43
C ILE A 9 -0.72 -3.02 -3.39
N LEU A 10 -2.04 -2.84 -3.36
CA LEU A 10 -2.70 -1.54 -3.24
C LEU A 10 -3.25 -1.31 -1.83
N LEU A 11 -2.87 -0.20 -1.20
CA LEU A 11 -3.48 0.28 0.04
C LEU A 11 -4.66 1.18 -0.31
N LEU A 12 -5.86 0.83 0.15
CA LEU A 12 -7.11 1.54 -0.14
C LEU A 12 -7.80 1.95 1.17
N GLY A 13 -8.26 3.20 1.27
CA GLY A 13 -8.96 3.68 2.47
C GLY A 13 -9.07 5.21 2.52
N ASN A 14 -9.67 5.74 3.58
CA ASN A 14 -9.91 7.18 3.75
C ASN A 14 -8.62 8.02 3.66
N ALA A 15 -8.75 9.27 3.23
CA ALA A 15 -7.66 10.24 3.34
C ALA A 15 -7.18 10.33 4.80
N ASN A 16 -5.87 10.49 4.99
CA ASN A 16 -5.23 10.62 6.31
C ASN A 16 -5.34 9.40 7.26
N CYS A 17 -5.82 8.23 6.83
CA CYS A 17 -5.84 7.04 7.68
C CYS A 17 -4.46 6.37 7.91
N GLY A 18 -3.38 7.00 7.43
CA GLY A 18 -1.99 6.56 7.70
C GLY A 18 -1.33 5.71 6.63
N LYS A 19 -1.94 5.50 5.45
CA LYS A 19 -1.39 4.68 4.36
C LYS A 19 0.02 5.10 3.93
N SER A 20 0.22 6.37 3.59
CA SER A 20 1.52 6.89 3.15
C SER A 20 2.57 6.87 4.27
N THR A 21 2.15 7.10 5.52
CA THR A 21 3.00 6.97 6.72
C THR A 21 3.44 5.52 6.92
N PHE A 22 2.52 4.57 6.76
CA PHE A 22 2.82 3.13 6.84
C PHE A 22 3.86 2.73 5.79
N LEU A 23 3.66 3.13 4.53
CA LEU A 23 4.62 2.83 3.44
C LEU A 23 5.99 3.47 3.66
N SER A 24 6.02 4.71 4.16
CA SER A 24 7.28 5.40 4.47
C SER A 24 8.08 4.67 5.56
N ARG A 25 7.40 4.12 6.56
CA ARG A 25 8.02 3.31 7.62
C ARG A 25 8.46 1.93 7.12
N LEU A 26 7.67 1.32 6.23
CA LEU A 26 8.01 0.04 5.63
C LEU A 26 9.29 0.14 4.78
N ALA A 27 9.44 1.23 4.03
CA ALA A 27 10.61 1.48 3.19
C ALA A 27 11.85 1.94 3.98
N SER A 28 11.65 2.67 5.09
CA SER A 28 12.73 3.19 5.94
C SER A 28 12.74 2.50 7.30
N SER A 29 13.55 1.44 7.41
CA SER A 29 13.76 0.69 8.65
C SER A 29 14.49 1.48 9.74
N GLN A 30 15.10 2.61 9.41
CA GLN A 30 15.84 3.46 10.35
C GLN A 30 15.27 4.88 10.43
N PRO A 31 15.19 5.47 11.64
CA PRO A 31 14.85 6.88 11.82
C PRO A 31 15.98 7.80 11.34
N PRO A 32 15.68 9.04 10.88
CA PRO A 32 14.35 9.64 10.82
C PRO A 32 13.52 9.09 9.64
N HIS A 33 12.27 8.71 9.92
CA HIS A 33 11.34 8.27 8.88
C HIS A 33 10.99 9.47 7.99
N ARG A 34 11.59 9.54 6.80
CA ARG A 34 11.20 10.54 5.80
C ARG A 34 9.95 10.05 5.10
N LEU A 35 8.97 10.94 4.95
CA LEU A 35 7.84 10.67 4.08
C LEU A 35 8.38 10.49 2.65
N LEU A 36 8.00 9.37 2.03
CA LEU A 36 8.34 9.15 0.63
C LEU A 36 7.47 10.03 -0.26
N PRO A 37 8.04 10.64 -1.31
CA PRO A 37 7.24 11.37 -2.29
C PRO A 37 6.22 10.44 -2.95
N ASP A 38 5.00 10.90 -3.20
CA ASP A 38 3.99 10.09 -3.89
C ASP A 38 4.40 9.69 -5.32
N THR A 39 5.32 10.45 -5.93
CA THR A 39 5.91 10.13 -7.25
C THR A 39 6.87 8.94 -7.21
N ALA A 40 7.30 8.49 -6.04
CA ALA A 40 8.19 7.33 -5.89
C ALA A 40 7.45 5.99 -5.89
N GLN A 41 6.11 6.00 -6.07
CA GLN A 41 5.29 4.80 -6.10
C GLN A 41 5.30 4.14 -7.49
N PRO A 42 5.31 2.80 -7.59
CA PRO A 42 5.20 1.84 -6.49
C PRO A 42 6.51 1.68 -5.69
N ILE A 43 6.38 1.45 -4.39
CA ILE A 43 7.50 1.26 -3.47
C ILE A 43 7.86 -0.23 -3.46
N PRO A 44 9.05 -0.64 -3.96
CA PRO A 44 9.45 -2.03 -3.97
C PRO A 44 9.98 -2.47 -2.60
N LEU A 45 9.59 -3.66 -2.16
CA LEU A 45 10.11 -4.35 -0.99
C LEU A 45 10.39 -5.81 -1.34
N THR A 46 11.65 -6.23 -1.25
CA THR A 46 12.03 -7.63 -1.41
C THR A 46 11.93 -8.35 -0.07
N THR A 47 11.26 -9.50 -0.06
CA THR A 47 11.15 -10.36 1.13
C THR A 47 11.24 -11.83 0.76
N THR A 48 11.66 -12.67 1.71
CA THR A 48 11.77 -14.12 1.51
C THR A 48 10.67 -14.83 2.29
N LEU A 49 9.80 -15.55 1.58
CA LEU A 49 8.73 -16.37 2.15
C LEU A 49 8.89 -17.81 1.66
N TYR A 50 8.80 -18.79 2.56
CA TYR A 50 8.92 -20.22 2.22
C TYR A 50 10.19 -20.55 1.40
N ASN A 51 11.32 -19.94 1.75
CA ASN A 51 12.61 -20.11 1.08
C ASN A 51 12.62 -19.68 -0.40
N ARG A 52 11.71 -18.78 -0.80
CA ARG A 52 11.65 -18.14 -2.11
C ARG A 52 11.61 -16.61 -1.95
N SER A 53 12.36 -15.89 -2.78
CA SER A 53 12.34 -14.43 -2.83
C SER A 53 11.09 -13.93 -3.54
N TYR A 54 10.51 -12.84 -3.06
CA TYR A 54 9.37 -12.15 -3.66
C TYR A 54 9.65 -10.64 -3.67
N ARG A 55 9.26 -9.98 -4.76
CA ARG A 55 9.25 -8.53 -4.87
C ARG A 55 7.83 -8.03 -4.69
N LEU A 56 7.58 -7.39 -3.55
CA LEU A 56 6.31 -6.75 -3.27
C LEU A 56 6.35 -5.29 -3.76
N GLU A 57 5.36 -4.86 -4.53
CA GLU A 57 5.26 -3.51 -5.06
C GLU A 57 4.05 -2.79 -4.46
N PHE A 58 4.29 -1.86 -3.55
CA PHE A 58 3.24 -1.18 -2.81
C PHE A 58 2.83 0.14 -3.45
N SER A 59 1.53 0.37 -3.57
CA SER A 59 0.93 1.64 -4.01
C SER A 59 -0.11 2.13 -3.02
N ASP A 60 -0.28 3.44 -2.93
CA ASP A 60 -1.31 4.13 -2.15
C ASP A 60 -2.26 4.91 -3.10
N THR A 61 -3.46 5.26 -2.62
CA THR A 61 -4.46 6.06 -3.36
C THR A 61 -4.00 7.48 -3.67
N ALA A 62 -2.93 7.96 -3.01
CA ALA A 62 -2.40 9.31 -3.20
C ALA A 62 -1.46 9.45 -4.42
N CYS A 63 -1.25 8.38 -5.21
CA CYS A 63 -0.40 8.42 -6.40
C CYS A 63 -0.90 9.50 -7.41
N PRO A 64 -0.11 10.55 -7.72
CA PRO A 64 -0.56 11.66 -8.54
C PRO A 64 -0.67 11.31 -10.04
N HIS A 65 0.03 10.27 -10.48
CA HIS A 65 0.12 9.92 -11.90
C HIS A 65 -0.91 8.89 -12.33
N ARG A 66 -1.51 8.15 -11.39
CA ARG A 66 -2.41 7.05 -11.71
C ARG A 66 -3.48 6.90 -10.63
N HIS A 67 -4.74 7.04 -11.05
CA HIS A 67 -5.86 6.80 -10.17
C HIS A 67 -5.92 5.32 -9.78
N TYR A 68 -6.19 5.02 -8.50
CA TYR A 68 -6.14 3.65 -7.98
C TYR A 68 -7.10 2.69 -8.69
N SER A 69 -8.22 3.18 -9.20
CA SER A 69 -9.22 2.40 -9.96
C SER A 69 -8.72 1.90 -11.32
N LEU A 70 -7.56 2.38 -11.79
CA LEU A 70 -6.94 1.96 -13.06
C LEU A 70 -5.78 0.96 -12.83
N LEU A 71 -5.58 0.53 -11.60
CA LEU A 71 -4.62 -0.50 -11.21
C LEU A 71 -5.32 -1.86 -11.21
N ASP A 72 -4.57 -2.92 -11.54
CA ASP A 72 -5.00 -4.32 -11.44
C ASP A 72 -4.11 -5.00 -10.40
N PRO A 73 -4.28 -4.71 -9.09
CA PRO A 73 -3.41 -5.23 -8.05
C PRO A 73 -3.69 -6.70 -7.74
N ASP A 74 -2.64 -7.47 -7.46
CA ASP A 74 -2.76 -8.85 -6.98
C ASP A 74 -3.42 -8.92 -5.59
N VAL A 75 -3.18 -7.90 -4.76
CA VAL A 75 -3.69 -7.81 -3.39
C VAL A 75 -4.14 -6.39 -3.07
N VAL A 76 -5.30 -6.27 -2.41
CA VAL A 76 -5.78 -5.01 -1.85
C VAL A 76 -5.83 -5.07 -0.33
N VAL A 77 -5.22 -4.08 0.32
CA VAL A 77 -5.21 -3.90 1.77
C VAL A 77 -6.13 -2.73 2.12
N LEU A 78 -7.24 -3.02 2.80
CA LEU A 78 -8.16 -1.99 3.30
C LEU A 78 -7.61 -1.37 4.58
N CYS A 79 -7.40 -0.05 4.58
CA CYS A 79 -6.82 0.70 5.68
C CYS A 79 -7.84 1.64 6.33
N TYR A 80 -7.86 1.69 7.66
CA TYR A 80 -8.66 2.60 8.46
C TYR A 80 -7.85 3.16 9.64
N ASP A 81 -8.25 4.32 10.16
CA ASP A 81 -7.67 4.92 11.37
C ASP A 81 -8.42 4.41 12.60
N ILE A 82 -7.68 3.80 13.53
CA ILE A 82 -8.23 3.29 14.80
C ILE A 82 -8.88 4.39 15.66
N SER A 83 -8.47 5.64 15.46
CA SER A 83 -8.99 6.82 16.18
C SER A 83 -10.29 7.34 15.56
N ASP A 84 -10.59 6.96 14.31
CA ASP A 84 -11.77 7.40 13.57
C ASP A 84 -12.66 6.21 13.19
N ARG A 85 -13.74 6.02 13.95
CA ARG A 85 -14.76 4.99 13.69
C ARG A 85 -15.38 5.12 12.29
N GLN A 86 -15.49 6.34 11.73
CA GLN A 86 -16.06 6.53 10.41
C GLN A 86 -15.20 5.87 9.33
N SER A 87 -13.87 6.00 9.44
CA SER A 87 -12.93 5.35 8.50
C SER A 87 -13.08 3.82 8.46
N LEU A 88 -13.43 3.17 9.58
CA LEU A 88 -13.73 1.74 9.63
C LEU A 88 -15.05 1.40 8.93
N GLN A 89 -16.10 2.19 9.16
CA GLN A 89 -17.39 2.01 8.48
C GLN A 89 -17.23 2.17 6.97
N ASP A 90 -16.45 3.16 6.54
CA ASP A 90 -16.13 3.38 5.13
C ASP A 90 -15.33 2.20 4.56
N ALA A 91 -14.36 1.65 5.29
CA ALA A 91 -13.65 0.43 4.87
C ALA A 91 -14.58 -0.76 4.65
N GLN A 92 -15.54 -0.96 5.56
CA GLN A 92 -16.48 -2.09 5.51
C GLN A 92 -17.56 -1.95 4.43
N HIS A 93 -18.08 -0.74 4.23
CA HIS A 93 -19.31 -0.52 3.46
C HIS A 93 -19.11 0.21 2.15
N ARG A 94 -18.03 0.99 2.01
CA ARG A 94 -17.67 1.74 0.81
C ARG A 94 -16.48 1.12 0.10
N TRP A 95 -15.28 1.16 0.67
CA TRP A 95 -14.05 0.77 -0.02
C TRP A 95 -14.05 -0.68 -0.46
N ARG A 96 -14.63 -1.59 0.36
CA ARG A 96 -14.83 -3.00 -0.02
C ARG A 96 -15.62 -3.19 -1.32
N LYS A 97 -16.51 -2.26 -1.68
CA LYS A 97 -17.33 -2.33 -2.91
C LYS A 97 -16.65 -1.67 -4.11
N GLU A 98 -15.59 -0.91 -3.88
CA GLU A 98 -14.79 -0.27 -4.93
C GLU A 98 -13.68 -1.20 -5.45
N VAL A 99 -13.55 -2.40 -4.85
CA VAL A 99 -12.64 -3.49 -5.25
C VAL A 99 -13.41 -4.62 -5.91
#